data_AF-A0A833U0G8-F1
#
_entry.id   AF-A0A833U0G8-F1
#
_cell.length_a   1.000
_cell.length_b   1.000
_cell.length_c   1.000
_cell.angle_alpha   90.00
_cell.angle_beta   90.00
_cell.angle_gamma   90.00
#
_symmetry.space_group_name_H-M   'P 1'
#
loop_
_entity.id
_entity.type
_entity.pdbx_description
1 polymer ?
#
loop_
_entity_poly.entity_id
_entity_poly.type
_entity_poly.pdbx_seq_one_letter_code
_entity_poly.pdbx_strand_id
1 'polypeptide(L)'
;MEDFRQAIESNNIYDMGWKESVFTWSNKYSDCTFTKERLHRVVANMKWADLFRERVVEAFLANQSDHKDILLDLIMTLERRRGFFRFKAKWILDEEDRPVVEEAWGRSGRNSDSLKRI
;
A
#
# COMPACT_ATOMS: atom_id res chain seq x y z
N MET A 1 21.60 7.97 8.14
CA MET A 1 20.55 7.70 9.15
C MET A 1 20.18 8.94 9.95
N GLU A 2 21.12 9.84 10.24
CA GLU A 2 20.85 11.09 10.96
C GLU A 2 19.82 11.97 10.24
N ASP A 3 20.02 12.24 8.95
CA ASP A 3 19.10 13.09 8.17
C ASP A 3 17.67 12.52 8.13
N PHE A 4 17.53 11.20 8.02
CA PHE A 4 16.22 10.55 8.08
C PHE A 4 15.57 10.76 9.44
N ARG A 5 16.35 10.60 10.52
CA ARG A 5 15.86 10.76 11.89
C ARG A 5 15.45 12.21 12.17
N GLN A 6 16.27 13.18 11.73
CA GLN A 6 15.95 14.60 11.79
C GLN A 6 14.69 14.95 10.97
N ALA A 7 14.50 14.35 9.80
CA ALA A 7 13.30 14.55 9.00
C ALA A 7 12.04 14.03 9.71
N ILE A 8 12.12 12.85 10.34
CA ILE A 8 11.03 12.28 11.15
C ILE A 8 10.67 13.21 12.32
N GLU A 9 11.68 13.65 13.08
CA GLU A 9 11.51 14.50 14.26
C GLU A 9 10.97 15.89 13.90
N SER A 10 11.57 16.57 12.91
CA SER A 10 11.13 17.90 12.47
C SER A 10 9.70 17.94 11.92
N ASN A 11 9.21 16.82 11.38
CA ASN A 11 7.85 16.70 10.86
C ASN A 11 6.85 16.15 11.87
N ASN A 12 7.27 15.84 13.11
CA ASN A 12 6.42 15.24 14.15
C ASN A 12 5.67 13.99 13.67
N ILE A 13 6.35 13.18 12.85
CA ILE A 13 5.88 11.87 12.39
C ILE A 13 6.62 10.80 13.16
N TYR A 14 6.04 9.62 13.30
CA TYR A 14 6.65 8.50 14.00
C TYR A 14 6.30 7.19 13.32
N ASP A 15 7.17 6.20 13.54
CA ASP A 15 6.97 4.85 13.03
C ASP A 15 5.78 4.19 13.73
N MET A 16 4.82 3.72 12.95
CA MET A 16 3.56 3.19 13.48
C MET A 16 3.69 1.78 14.08
N GLY A 17 4.86 1.15 13.99
CA GLY A 17 5.05 -0.21 14.47
C GLY A 17 4.61 -1.26 13.44
N TRP A 18 4.64 -2.53 13.85
CA TRP A 18 4.33 -3.70 13.02
C TRP A 18 3.79 -4.82 13.91
N LYS A 19 3.01 -5.73 13.32
CA LYS A 19 2.41 -6.85 14.05
C LYS A 19 3.27 -8.12 14.04
N GLU A 20 3.88 -8.48 12.91
CA GLU A 20 4.58 -9.77 12.78
C GLU A 20 6.05 -9.66 12.40
N SER A 21 6.36 -9.14 11.20
CA SER A 21 7.73 -9.08 10.70
C SER A 21 8.29 -7.66 10.72
N VAL A 22 9.38 -7.48 11.48
CA VAL A 22 10.14 -6.22 11.51
C VAL A 22 10.82 -5.95 10.16
N PHE A 23 11.24 -7.02 9.45
CA PHE A 23 12.07 -6.91 8.25
C PHE A 23 11.23 -6.85 6.98
N THR A 24 11.65 -6.00 6.04
CA THR A 24 10.97 -5.76 4.77
C THR A 24 11.85 -6.09 3.56
N TRP A 25 13.08 -6.52 3.80
CA TRP A 25 14.02 -6.93 2.76
C TRP A 25 14.93 -8.06 3.27
N SER A 26 15.39 -8.91 2.37
CA SER A 26 16.47 -9.86 2.63
C SER A 26 17.28 -10.13 1.38
N ASN A 27 18.57 -10.38 1.51
CA ASN A 27 19.42 -10.79 0.38
C ASN A 27 19.16 -12.24 -0.11
N LYS A 28 18.23 -12.97 0.52
CA LYS A 28 17.79 -14.33 0.15
C LYS A 28 18.88 -15.42 0.14
N TYR A 29 20.09 -15.14 0.63
CA TYR A 29 21.13 -16.17 0.71
C TYR A 29 20.80 -17.24 1.75
N SER A 30 21.18 -18.48 1.47
CA SER A 30 20.96 -19.64 2.36
C SER A 30 22.19 -19.98 3.21
N ASP A 31 23.24 -19.17 3.15
CA ASP A 31 24.50 -19.36 3.85
C ASP A 31 24.66 -18.41 5.05
N CYS A 32 25.87 -18.36 5.60
CA CYS A 32 26.20 -17.49 6.74
C CYS A 32 26.21 -15.99 6.41
N THR A 33 26.04 -15.60 5.15
CA THR A 33 25.95 -14.19 4.70
C THR A 33 24.51 -13.68 4.63
N PHE A 34 23.53 -14.52 4.99
CA PHE A 34 22.12 -14.16 5.04
C PHE A 34 21.87 -12.91 5.89
N THR A 35 21.28 -11.89 5.28
CA THR A 35 21.00 -10.59 5.91
C THR A 35 19.56 -10.19 5.69
N LYS A 36 18.92 -9.63 6.72
CA LYS A 36 17.59 -9.02 6.65
C LYS A 36 17.66 -7.58 7.12
N GLU A 37 16.96 -6.71 6.41
CA GLU A 37 16.88 -5.28 6.75
C GLU A 37 15.43 -4.79 6.77
N ARG A 38 15.23 -3.66 7.44
CA ARG A 38 13.97 -2.91 7.38
C ARG A 38 14.18 -1.61 6.62
N LEU A 39 13.86 -1.69 5.34
CA LEU A 39 13.97 -0.59 4.39
C LEU A 39 12.66 0.19 4.25
N HIS A 40 11.52 -0.47 4.43
CA HIS A 40 10.21 0.15 4.32
C HIS A 40 9.61 0.37 5.71
N ARG A 41 9.01 1.54 5.92
CA ARG A 41 8.41 1.95 7.19
C ARG A 41 7.11 2.69 6.92
N VAL A 42 6.11 2.48 7.75
CA VAL A 42 4.90 3.31 7.74
C VAL A 42 5.02 4.32 8.86
N VAL A 43 5.01 5.60 8.50
CA VAL A 43 5.13 6.70 9.44
C VAL A 43 3.89 7.59 9.35
N ALA A 44 3.47 8.13 10.48
CA ALA A 44 2.31 9.01 10.55
C ALA A 44 2.48 10.04 11.65
N ASN A 45 1.75 11.15 11.55
CA ASN A 45 1.63 12.11 12.64
C ASN A 45 0.49 11.69 13.60
N MET A 46 0.43 12.34 14.75
CA MET A 46 -0.58 12.05 15.77
C MET A 46 -2.01 12.23 15.26
N LYS A 47 -2.26 13.28 14.46
CA LYS A 47 -3.60 13.55 13.89
C LYS A 47 -4.12 12.40 13.06
N TRP A 48 -3.27 11.79 12.22
CA TRP A 48 -3.64 10.64 11.41
C TRP A 48 -3.83 9.40 12.29
N ALA A 49 -2.94 9.18 13.27
CA ALA A 49 -3.04 8.05 14.19
C ALA A 49 -4.30 8.10 15.07
N ASP A 50 -4.79 9.29 15.39
CA ASP A 50 -6.04 9.51 16.13
C ASP A 50 -7.28 9.21 15.28
N LEU A 51 -7.22 9.42 13.96
CA LEU A 51 -8.29 9.06 13.03
C LEU A 51 -8.38 7.55 12.82
N PHE A 52 -7.25 6.85 12.85
CA PHE A 52 -7.13 5.41 12.61
C PHE A 52 -6.52 4.71 13.82
N ARG A 53 -7.26 4.71 14.94
CA ARG A 53 -6.81 4.11 16.21
C ARG A 53 -6.65 2.60 16.11
N GLU A 54 -7.59 1.95 15.45
CA GLU A 54 -7.51 0.52 15.14
C GLU A 54 -6.84 0.37 13.77
N ARG A 55 -5.52 0.17 13.79
CA ARG A 55 -4.71 -0.02 12.58
C ARG A 55 -3.73 -1.16 12.79
N VAL A 56 -3.46 -1.88 11.70
CA VAL A 56 -2.50 -2.97 11.69
C VAL A 56 -1.54 -2.76 10.54
N VAL A 57 -0.24 -2.82 10.85
CA VAL A 57 0.83 -2.82 9.85
C VAL A 57 1.42 -4.22 9.80
N GLU A 58 1.31 -4.86 8.64
CA GLU A 58 1.80 -6.21 8.39
C GLU A 58 2.71 -6.21 7.16
N ALA A 59 3.73 -7.08 7.18
CA ALA A 59 4.65 -7.24 6.06
C ALA A 59 4.45 -8.63 5.44
N PHE A 60 3.99 -8.66 4.20
CA PHE A 60 3.67 -9.87 3.44
C PHE A 60 4.84 -10.29 2.55
N LEU A 61 5.08 -11.60 2.48
CA LEU A 61 6.07 -12.15 1.57
C LEU A 61 5.55 -12.08 0.13
N ALA A 62 6.28 -11.39 -0.73
CA ALA A 62 6.10 -11.51 -2.17
C ALA A 62 7.00 -12.65 -2.67
N ASN A 63 6.42 -13.73 -3.20
CA ASN A 63 7.14 -14.98 -3.54
C ASN A 63 8.36 -14.79 -4.45
N GLN A 64 8.43 -13.71 -5.23
CA GLN A 64 9.52 -13.44 -6.18
C GLN A 64 10.34 -12.19 -5.86
N SER A 65 9.95 -11.37 -4.88
CA SER A 65 10.71 -10.17 -4.51
C SER A 65 11.61 -10.44 -3.30
N ASP A 66 12.81 -9.87 -3.31
CA ASP A 66 13.67 -9.71 -2.14
C ASP A 66 13.10 -8.72 -1.11
N HIS A 67 12.08 -7.97 -1.50
CA HIS A 67 11.24 -7.14 -0.64
C HIS A 67 9.97 -7.87 -0.16
N LYS A 68 9.50 -7.44 1.02
CA LYS A 68 8.16 -7.71 1.51
C LYS A 68 7.26 -6.52 1.24
N ASP A 69 6.03 -6.80 0.84
CA ASP A 69 4.99 -5.79 0.71
C ASP A 69 4.53 -5.36 2.10
N ILE A 70 4.35 -4.06 2.30
CA ILE A 70 3.72 -3.56 3.52
C ILE A 70 2.23 -3.38 3.27
N LEU A 71 1.42 -4.05 4.08
CA LEU A 71 -0.01 -3.81 4.18
C LEU A 71 -0.28 -2.95 5.41
N LEU A 72 -0.94 -1.81 5.19
CA LEU A 72 -1.56 -1.02 6.25
C LEU A 72 -3.06 -1.27 6.19
N ASP A 73 -3.56 -2.04 7.16
CA ASP A 73 -4.99 -2.26 7.34
C ASP A 73 -5.56 -1.20 8.30
N LEU A 74 -6.59 -0.51 7.83
CA LEU A 74 -7.29 0.55 8.54
C LEU A 74 -8.64 0.00 8.96
N ILE A 75 -8.76 -0.37 10.23
CA ILE A 75 -10.03 -0.85 10.78
C ILE A 75 -10.87 0.38 11.07
N MET A 76 -11.62 0.80 10.05
CA MET A 76 -12.57 1.90 10.19
C MET A 76 -13.87 1.34 10.79
N THR A 77 -14.25 1.82 11.98
CA THR A 77 -15.61 1.64 12.53
C THR A 77 -16.65 2.51 11.81
N LEU A 78 -16.23 3.33 10.85
CA LEU A 78 -17.10 4.12 10.00
C LEU A 78 -17.77 3.18 8.98
N GLU A 79 -19.09 3.34 8.83
CA GLU A 79 -19.92 2.65 7.83
C GLU A 79 -19.13 2.44 6.54
N ARG A 80 -19.05 1.18 6.07
CA ARG A 80 -18.33 0.79 4.84
C ARG A 80 -18.69 1.77 3.72
N ARG A 81 -17.85 2.78 3.49
CA ARG A 81 -17.95 3.57 2.27
C ARG A 81 -17.73 2.59 1.14
N ARG A 82 -18.66 2.53 0.20
CA ARG A 82 -18.58 1.72 -1.03
C ARG A 82 -17.13 1.75 -1.51
N GLY A 83 -16.51 0.57 -1.65
CA GLY A 83 -15.09 0.45 -1.93
C GLY A 83 -14.68 1.34 -3.10
N PHE A 84 -13.54 2.01 -2.97
CA PHE A 84 -12.99 2.81 -4.05
C PHE A 84 -12.80 1.93 -5.29
N PHE A 85 -13.28 2.40 -6.43
CA PHE A 85 -12.98 1.77 -7.71
C PHE A 85 -11.47 1.78 -7.93
N ARG A 86 -10.86 0.60 -8.02
CA ARG A 86 -9.44 0.45 -8.33
C ARG A 86 -9.32 -0.11 -9.74
N PHE A 87 -8.47 0.51 -10.54
CA PHE A 87 -8.21 0.14 -11.93
C PHE A 87 -6.72 -0.03 -12.12
N LYS A 88 -6.28 -1.11 -12.78
CA LYS A 88 -4.87 -1.28 -13.13
C LYS A 88 -4.61 -0.58 -14.45
N ALA A 89 -3.74 0.43 -14.45
CA ALA A 89 -3.36 1.16 -15.67
C ALA A 89 -2.89 0.25 -16.81
N LYS A 90 -2.25 -0.89 -16.46
CA LYS A 90 -1.84 -1.92 -17.43
C LYS A 90 -3.00 -2.40 -18.33
N TRP A 91 -4.23 -2.47 -17.83
CA TRP A 91 -5.37 -2.99 -18.59
C TRP A 91 -5.76 -2.15 -19.82
N ILE A 92 -5.30 -0.90 -19.94
CA ILE A 92 -5.49 -0.09 -21.17
C ILE A 92 -4.30 -0.21 -22.12
N LEU A 93 -3.13 -0.59 -21.58
CA LEU A 93 -1.88 -0.68 -22.32
C LEU A 93 -1.68 -2.06 -22.95
N ASP A 94 -2.34 -3.08 -22.40
CA ASP A 94 -2.30 -4.46 -22.90
C ASP A 94 -3.30 -4.63 -24.05
N GLU A 95 -2.84 -5.11 -25.21
CA GLU A 95 -3.69 -5.26 -26.41
C GLU A 95 -4.80 -6.30 -26.21
N GLU A 96 -4.60 -7.27 -25.32
CA GLU A 96 -5.59 -8.31 -25.01
C GLU A 96 -6.68 -7.81 -24.06
N ASP A 97 -6.32 -7.00 -23.05
CA ASP A 97 -7.25 -6.50 -22.04
C ASP A 97 -8.03 -5.26 -22.51
N ARG A 98 -7.44 -4.47 -23.42
CA ARG A 98 -8.02 -3.20 -23.88
C ARG A 98 -9.43 -3.34 -24.47
N PRO A 99 -9.75 -4.30 -25.36
CA PRO A 99 -11.10 -4.47 -25.89
C PRO A 99 -12.15 -4.73 -24.81
N VAL A 100 -11.78 -5.49 -23.76
CA VAL A 100 -12.67 -5.83 -22.63
C VAL A 100 -12.99 -4.58 -21.81
N VAL A 101 -11.98 -3.74 -21.55
CA VAL A 101 -12.16 -2.46 -20.84
C VAL A 101 -13.04 -1.51 -21.65
N GLU A 102 -12.77 -1.37 -22.95
CA GLU A 102 -13.54 -0.50 -23.84
C GLU A 102 -15.02 -0.93 -23.94
N GLU A 103 -15.29 -2.23 -24.04
CA GLU A 103 -16.65 -2.78 -24.06
C GLU A 103 -17.38 -2.53 -22.74
N ALA A 104 -16.75 -2.83 -21.60
CA ALA A 104 -17.35 -2.66 -20.27
C ALA A 104 -17.70 -1.19 -19.98
N TRP A 105 -16.84 -0.26 -20.39
CA TRP A 105 -17.08 1.17 -20.24
C TRP A 105 -18.09 1.73 -21.25
N GLY A 106 -18.10 1.23 -22.49
CA GLY A 106 -19.08 1.60 -23.51
C GLY A 106 -20.52 1.24 -23.13
N ARG A 107 -20.71 0.15 -22.38
CA ARG A 107 -22.03 -0.27 -21.84
C ARG A 107 -22.54 0.62 -20.70
N SER A 108 -21.65 1.28 -19.96
CA SER A 108 -22.01 2.12 -18.80
C SER A 108 -22.52 3.52 -19.17
N GLY A 109 -22.37 3.96 -20.42
CA GLY A 109 -22.84 5.28 -20.89
C GLY A 109 -24.37 5.44 -20.97
N ARG A 110 -25.17 4.39 -20.67
CA ARG A 110 -26.64 4.45 -20.69
C ARG A 110 -27.30 4.65 -19.31
N ASN A 111 -26.55 4.63 -18.22
CA ASN A 111 -27.02 5.07 -16.91
C ASN A 111 -25.97 5.98 -16.30
N SER A 112 -26.25 7.29 -16.34
CA SER A 112 -25.42 8.31 -15.70
C SER A 112 -25.35 8.05 -14.20
N ASP A 113 -24.17 7.78 -13.68
CA ASP A 113 -23.60 8.68 -12.67
C ASP A 113 -22.10 8.45 -12.44
N SER A 114 -21.36 9.53 -12.68
CA SER A 114 -20.03 9.86 -12.13
C SER A 114 -18.90 8.83 -12.22
N LEU A 115 -18.18 8.85 -13.34
CA LEU A 115 -16.73 8.61 -13.39
C LEU A 115 -16.07 9.78 -14.10
N LYS A 116 -15.79 10.86 -13.35
CA LYS A 116 -14.87 11.89 -13.82
C LYS A 116 -13.48 11.27 -13.85
N ARG A 117 -12.89 11.24 -15.05
CA ARG A 117 -11.49 10.87 -15.29
C ARG A 117 -10.58 11.70 -14.36
N ILE A 118 -9.74 11.02 -13.59
CA ILE A 118 -8.52 11.60 -12.99
C ILE A 118 -7.44 11.53 -14.06
#